data_AF-A0A3D2MNF0-F1
#
_entry.id   AF-A0A3D2MNF0-F1
#
_cell.length_a   1.000
_cell.length_b   1.000
_cell.length_c   1.000
_cell.angle_alpha   90.00
_cell.angle_beta   90.00
_cell.angle_gamma   90.00
#
_symmetry.space_group_name_H-M   'P 1'
#
loop_
_entity.id
_entity.type
_entity.pdbx_description
1 polymer ?
#
loop_
_entity_poly.entity_id
_entity_poly.type
_entity_poly.pdbx_seq_one_letter_code
_entity_poly.pdbx_strand_id
1 'polypeptide(L)'
;MNPLLFHDLSTDRNMGWVRPDSWLTYLSLDTPSTTVTYDMGISSTGIIRLAHFGTPPMAVVDGQSTQELPSWLPTLPMGTPQFTQTLAFLLGLVGILFLAYRARVRLLARR
;
A
#
# COMPACT_ATOMS: atom_id res chain seq x y z
N MET A 1 -10.24 18.77 -15.60
CA MET A 1 -8.82 18.74 -15.19
C MET A 1 -8.40 20.09 -14.64
N ASN A 2 -7.38 20.19 -13.77
CA ASN A 2 -6.84 21.48 -13.31
C ASN A 2 -6.16 22.21 -14.51
N PRO A 3 -6.39 23.52 -14.73
CA PRO A 3 -5.79 24.28 -15.85
C PRO A 3 -4.25 24.23 -15.92
N LEU A 4 -3.55 24.26 -14.77
CA LEU A 4 -2.09 24.17 -14.74
C LEU A 4 -1.62 22.79 -15.20
N LEU A 5 -2.24 21.73 -14.68
CA LEU A 5 -1.94 20.36 -15.09
C LEU A 5 -2.25 20.12 -16.58
N PHE A 6 -3.35 20.69 -17.08
CA PHE A 6 -3.65 20.63 -18.51
C PHE A 6 -2.60 21.35 -19.35
N HIS A 7 -2.14 22.53 -18.92
CA HIS A 7 -1.10 23.27 -19.63
C HIS A 7 0.21 22.48 -19.66
N ASP A 8 0.63 21.94 -18.52
CA ASP A 8 1.86 21.13 -18.42
C ASP A 8 1.79 19.90 -19.34
N LEU A 9 0.69 19.14 -19.30
CA LEU A 9 0.53 17.93 -20.13
C LEU A 9 0.34 18.25 -21.62
N SER A 10 -0.46 19.26 -21.96
CA SER A 10 -0.73 19.59 -23.37
C SER A 10 0.49 20.19 -24.10
N THR A 11 1.45 20.73 -23.35
CA THR A 11 2.70 21.29 -23.89
C THR A 11 3.87 20.30 -23.86
N ASP A 12 3.74 19.18 -23.13
CA ASP A 12 4.76 18.14 -23.09
C ASP A 12 4.85 17.35 -24.42
N ARG A 13 6.04 16.84 -24.72
CA ARG A 13 6.33 16.16 -25.97
C ARG A 13 5.49 14.88 -26.07
N ASN A 14 4.79 14.71 -27.21
CA ASN A 14 3.88 13.59 -27.49
C ASN A 14 2.60 13.55 -26.63
N MET A 15 2.27 14.63 -25.91
CA MET A 15 1.07 14.71 -25.08
C MET A 15 0.04 15.75 -25.54
N GLY A 16 0.24 16.36 -26.72
CA GLY A 16 -0.70 17.33 -27.32
C GLY A 16 -2.10 16.79 -27.67
N TRP A 17 -2.35 15.49 -27.48
CA TRP A 17 -3.67 14.86 -27.64
C TRP A 17 -4.56 14.99 -26.39
N VAL A 18 -4.00 15.39 -25.25
CA VAL A 18 -4.72 15.55 -23.99
C VAL A 18 -5.74 16.70 -24.11
N ARG A 19 -6.99 16.46 -23.69
CA ARG A 19 -8.08 17.47 -23.76
C ARG A 19 -8.38 18.09 -22.40
N PRO A 20 -8.82 19.35 -22.34
CA PRO A 20 -9.06 20.05 -21.07
C PRO A 20 -10.22 19.46 -20.24
N ASP A 21 -11.18 18.84 -20.91
CA ASP A 21 -12.34 18.15 -20.35
C ASP A 21 -12.09 16.67 -20.03
N SER A 22 -10.87 16.18 -20.22
CA SER A 22 -10.52 14.79 -19.89
C SER A 22 -10.54 14.56 -18.38
N TRP A 23 -11.07 13.41 -17.98
CA TRP A 23 -11.15 12.95 -16.58
C TRP A 23 -10.42 11.62 -16.34
N LEU A 24 -9.95 10.97 -17.41
CA LEU A 24 -9.18 9.73 -17.39
C LEU A 24 -8.11 9.78 -18.48
N THR A 25 -6.85 9.92 -18.11
CA THR A 25 -5.71 9.90 -19.04
C THR A 25 -5.14 8.49 -19.09
N TYR A 26 -5.53 7.69 -20.08
CA TYR A 26 -4.86 6.42 -20.35
C TYR A 26 -3.64 6.70 -21.21
N LEU A 27 -2.44 6.46 -20.68
CA LEU A 27 -1.20 6.50 -21.45
C LEU A 27 -0.98 5.12 -22.07
N SER A 28 -1.23 5.00 -23.37
CA SER A 28 -0.90 3.78 -24.11
C SER A 28 0.54 3.88 -24.62
N LEU A 29 1.42 3.02 -24.12
CA LEU A 29 2.78 2.86 -24.64
C LEU A 29 2.76 1.82 -25.76
N ASP A 30 2.91 2.25 -27.01
CA ASP A 30 3.12 1.35 -28.13
C ASP A 30 4.60 0.94 -28.17
N THR A 31 4.93 -0.07 -27.38
CA THR A 31 6.28 -0.64 -27.27
C THR A 31 6.16 -2.16 -27.31
N PRO A 32 7.05 -2.88 -28.02
CA PRO A 32 7.07 -4.33 -27.95
C PRO A 32 7.20 -4.75 -26.49
N SER A 33 6.30 -5.61 -26.01
CA SER A 33 6.21 -5.97 -24.58
C SER A 33 7.54 -6.49 -23.99
N THR A 34 8.40 -7.03 -24.84
CA THR A 34 9.75 -7.50 -24.50
C THR A 34 10.72 -6.40 -24.08
N THR A 35 10.42 -5.13 -24.35
CA THR A 35 11.31 -3.99 -24.11
C THR A 35 10.87 -3.16 -22.89
N VAL A 36 9.65 -3.38 -22.39
CA VAL A 36 9.14 -2.71 -21.18
C VAL A 36 9.66 -3.46 -19.95
N THR A 37 10.68 -2.91 -19.32
CA THR A 37 11.26 -3.46 -18.09
C THR A 37 10.57 -2.92 -16.84
N TYR A 38 9.92 -1.76 -16.94
CA TYR A 38 9.30 -1.07 -15.83
C TYR A 38 7.92 -0.53 -16.19
N ASP A 39 7.00 -0.66 -15.23
CA ASP A 39 5.68 -0.04 -15.22
C ASP A 39 5.64 1.12 -14.22
N MET A 40 4.67 2.01 -14.40
CA MET A 40 4.33 3.01 -13.38
C MET A 40 3.51 2.33 -12.30
N GLY A 41 4.11 2.20 -11.12
CA GLY A 41 3.46 1.69 -9.92
C GLY A 41 2.96 2.83 -9.03
N ILE A 42 1.84 2.61 -8.34
CA ILE A 42 1.38 3.49 -7.26
C ILE A 42 1.52 2.71 -5.96
N SER A 43 2.29 3.25 -5.00
CA SER A 43 2.43 2.65 -3.68
C SER A 43 1.11 2.71 -2.90
N SER A 44 1.02 1.96 -1.81
CA SER A 44 -0.15 1.99 -0.92
C SER A 44 -0.38 3.38 -0.29
N THR A 45 0.61 4.27 -0.32
CA THR A 45 0.52 5.67 0.15
C THR A 45 0.16 6.67 -0.95
N GLY A 46 -0.06 6.20 -2.19
CA GLY A 46 -0.40 7.05 -3.33
C GLY A 46 0.80 7.72 -4.01
N ILE A 47 2.02 7.31 -3.67
CA ILE A 47 3.24 7.83 -4.29
C ILE A 47 3.50 7.08 -5.60
N ILE A 48 3.73 7.82 -6.68
CA ILE A 48 4.10 7.27 -7.99
C ILE A 48 5.55 6.80 -7.94
N ARG A 49 5.80 5.55 -8.33
CA ARG A 49 7.11 4.91 -8.33
C ARG A 49 7.32 4.05 -9.57
N LEU A 50 8.58 3.82 -9.90
CA LEU A 50 8.96 2.86 -10.92
C LEU A 50 8.85 1.44 -10.34
N ALA A 51 8.05 0.58 -10.95
CA ALA A 51 7.87 -0.82 -10.58
C ALA A 51 8.34 -1.72 -11.72
N HIS A 52 8.79 -2.95 -11.44
CA HIS A 52 9.10 -3.88 -12.53
C HIS A 52 7.83 -4.23 -13.29
N PHE A 53 7.96 -4.46 -14.60
CA PHE A 53 6.83 -4.87 -15.42
C PHE A 53 6.12 -6.10 -14.84
N GLY A 54 4.79 -6.05 -14.75
CA GLY A 54 3.97 -7.14 -14.19
C GLY A 54 3.90 -7.18 -12.65
N THR A 55 4.38 -6.14 -11.95
CA THR A 55 4.19 -6.00 -10.50
C THR A 55 2.69 -5.85 -10.19
N PRO A 56 2.10 -6.66 -9.29
CA PRO A 56 0.70 -6.54 -8.92
C PRO A 56 0.35 -5.16 -8.34
N PRO A 57 -0.89 -4.66 -8.53
CA PRO A 57 -1.34 -3.43 -7.89
C PRO A 57 -1.10 -3.47 -6.38
N MET A 58 -0.60 -2.37 -5.79
CA MET A 58 -0.26 -2.21 -4.37
C MET A 58 0.94 -3.05 -3.85
N ALA A 59 1.59 -3.85 -4.69
CA ALA A 59 2.87 -4.50 -4.37
C ALA A 59 4.08 -3.56 -4.60
N VAL A 60 3.81 -2.32 -5.00
CA VAL A 60 4.82 -1.28 -5.25
C VAL A 60 5.29 -0.74 -3.90
N VAL A 61 6.36 -1.33 -3.38
CA VAL A 61 6.90 -1.00 -2.05
C VAL A 61 7.63 0.35 -2.10
N ASP A 62 7.43 1.14 -1.05
CA ASP A 62 8.08 2.44 -0.86
C ASP A 62 9.58 2.33 -0.54
N GLY A 63 10.38 1.61 -1.33
CA GLY A 63 11.86 1.66 -1.30
C GLY A 63 12.55 1.40 0.04
N GLN A 64 11.82 0.96 1.07
CA GLN A 64 12.31 0.65 2.39
C GLN A 64 11.77 -0.72 2.75
N SER A 65 12.67 -1.71 2.68
CA SER A 65 12.66 -2.98 3.42
C SER A 65 11.40 -3.24 4.24
N THR A 66 10.32 -3.67 3.58
CA THR A 66 9.24 -4.33 4.29
C THR A 66 9.77 -5.73 4.57
N GLN A 67 10.18 -5.99 5.81
CA GLN A 67 10.15 -7.37 6.29
C GLN A 67 8.73 -7.85 6.07
N GLU A 68 8.54 -8.69 5.05
CA GLU A 68 7.25 -9.29 4.76
C GLU A 68 6.82 -10.07 6.00
N LEU A 69 5.83 -9.53 6.71
CA LEU A 69 5.20 -10.26 7.79
C LEU A 69 4.50 -11.47 7.17
N PRO A 70 4.54 -12.64 7.82
CA PRO A 70 3.87 -13.83 7.31
C PRO A 70 2.40 -13.56 7.01
N SER A 71 1.89 -14.10 5.90
CA SER A 71 0.51 -13.88 5.43
C SER A 71 -0.60 -14.33 6.41
N TRP A 72 -0.26 -15.16 7.40
CA TRP A 72 -1.17 -15.58 8.46
C TRP A 72 -1.33 -14.54 9.57
N LEU A 73 -0.48 -13.52 9.62
CA LEU A 73 -0.51 -12.51 10.67
C LEU A 73 -1.62 -11.49 10.35
N PRO A 74 -2.65 -11.35 11.19
CA PRO A 74 -3.71 -10.37 10.95
C PRO A 74 -3.14 -8.96 10.96
N THR A 75 -3.38 -8.23 9.87
CA THR A 75 -2.94 -6.85 9.68
C THR A 75 -4.09 -5.88 9.86
N LEU A 76 -3.79 -4.70 10.39
CA LEU A 76 -4.75 -3.60 10.43
C LEU A 76 -5.01 -3.07 9.00
N PRO A 77 -6.10 -2.31 8.77
CA PRO A 77 -6.44 -1.79 7.45
C PRO A 77 -5.28 -1.04 6.79
N MET A 78 -5.26 -1.04 5.46
CA MET A 78 -4.26 -0.32 4.66
C MET A 78 -4.18 1.16 5.08
N GLY A 79 -2.95 1.68 5.22
CA GLY A 79 -2.67 3.04 5.69
C GLY A 79 -2.42 3.16 7.20
N THR A 80 -2.58 2.09 7.97
CA THR A 80 -2.23 2.10 9.40
C THR A 80 -0.71 2.06 9.57
N PRO A 81 -0.09 3.01 10.32
CA PRO A 81 1.34 2.95 10.62
C PRO A 81 1.74 1.65 11.31
N GLN A 82 2.90 1.09 10.96
CA GLN A 82 3.38 -0.19 11.51
C GLN A 82 3.42 -0.21 13.05
N PHE A 83 3.85 0.89 13.69
CA PHE A 83 3.92 0.98 15.15
C PHE A 83 2.56 0.75 15.83
N THR A 84 1.46 1.17 15.18
CA THR A 84 0.10 1.00 15.69
C THR A 84 -0.30 -0.47 15.68
N GLN A 85 0.08 -1.21 14.62
CA GLN A 85 -0.15 -2.65 14.52
C GLN A 85 0.65 -3.40 15.59
N THR A 86 1.92 -3.05 15.77
CA THR A 86 2.78 -3.66 16.81
C THR A 86 2.21 -3.43 18.21
N LEU A 87 1.75 -2.20 18.49
CA LEU A 87 1.14 -1.85 19.77
C LEU A 87 -0.17 -2.61 20.01
N ALA A 88 -1.05 -2.68 19.01
CA ALA A 88 -2.32 -3.41 19.11
C ALA A 88 -2.08 -4.91 19.39
N PHE A 89 -1.09 -5.51 18.72
CA PHE A 89 -0.73 -6.91 18.94
C PHE A 89 -0.22 -7.16 20.37
N LEU A 90 0.67 -6.30 20.88
CA LEU A 90 1.18 -6.39 22.25
C LEU A 90 0.06 -6.23 23.29
N LEU A 91 -0.85 -5.28 23.09
CA LEU A 91 -2.00 -5.09 23.98
C LEU A 91 -2.93 -6.30 23.98
N GLY A 92 -3.18 -6.90 22.81
CA GLY A 92 -3.95 -8.14 22.70
C GLY A 92 -3.31 -9.29 23.46
N LEU A 93 -1.99 -9.49 23.30
CA LEU A 93 -1.23 -10.53 23.99
C LEU A 93 -1.28 -10.36 25.52
N VAL A 94 -1.04 -9.13 26.01
CA VAL A 94 -1.12 -8.81 27.44
C VAL A 94 -2.53 -9.03 27.98
N GLY A 95 -3.57 -8.63 27.24
CA GLY A 95 -4.97 -8.87 27.61
C GLY A 95 -5.31 -10.35 27.76
N ILE A 96 -4.88 -11.18 26.80
CA ILE A 96 -5.07 -12.64 26.84
C ILE A 96 -4.36 -13.24 28.06
N LEU A 97 -3.08 -12.87 28.29
CA LEU A 97 -2.32 -13.35 29.44
C LEU A 97 -2.97 -12.95 30.76
N PHE A 98 -3.45 -11.71 30.88
CA PHE A 98 -4.14 -11.22 32.06
C PHE A 98 -5.45 -11.98 32.32
N LEU A 99 -6.26 -12.22 31.29
CA LEU A 99 -7.49 -12.98 31.41
C LEU A 99 -7.22 -14.44 31.82
N ALA A 100 -6.20 -15.08 31.22
CA ALA A 100 -5.79 -16.43 31.57
C ALA A 100 -5.30 -16.53 33.02
N TYR A 101 -4.49 -15.57 33.46
CA TYR A 101 -4.04 -15.47 34.86
C TYR A 101 -5.23 -15.31 35.82
N ARG A 102 -6.14 -14.38 35.51
CA ARG A 102 -7.34 -14.14 36.34
C ARG A 102 -8.25 -15.36 36.42
N ALA A 103 -8.41 -16.10 35.32
CA ALA A 103 -9.18 -17.34 35.29
C ALA A 103 -8.53 -18.43 36.18
N ARG A 104 -7.21 -18.57 36.14
CA ARG A 104 -6.47 -19.51 37.00
C ARG A 104 -6.61 -19.18 38.48
N VAL A 105 -6.46 -17.91 38.87
CA VAL A 105 -6.62 -17.49 40.27
C VAL A 105 -8.02 -17.79 40.78
N ARG A 106 -9.05 -17.55 39.96
CA ARG A 106 -10.45 -17.87 40.32
C ARG A 106 -10.71 -19.37 40.49
N LEU A 107 -10.07 -20.22 39.68
CA LEU A 107 -10.18 -21.67 39.79
C LEU A 107 -9.51 -22.19 41.06
N LEU A 108 -8.35 -21.65 41.42
CA LEU A 108 -7.63 -22.03 42.65
C LEU A 108 -8.37 -21.57 43.91
N ALA A 109 -9.01 -20.39 43.89
CA ALA A 109 -9.77 -19.88 45.03
C ALA A 109 -11.14 -20.57 45.24
N ARG A 110 -11.57 -21.45 44.33
CA ARG A 110 -12.83 -22.22 44.43
C ARG A 110 -12.65 -23.66 44.93
N ARG A 111 -11.41 -24.10 45.17
CA ARG A 111 -11.08 -25.38 45.83
C ARG A 111 -10.79 -25.13 47.30
#